data_AF-A0A336ND07-F1
#
_entry.id   AF-A0A336ND07-F1
#
_cell.length_a   1.000
_cell.length_b   1.000
_cell.length_c   1.000
_cell.angle_alpha   90.00
_cell.angle_beta   90.00
_cell.angle_gamma   90.00
#
_symmetry.space_group_name_H-M   'P 1'
#
loop_
_entity.id
_entity.type
_entity.pdbx_description
1 polymer ?
#
loop_
_entity_poly.entity_id
_entity_poly.type
_entity_poly.pdbx_seq_one_letter_code
_entity_poly.pdbx_strand_id
1 'polypeptide(L)'
;MKEQNWTSEQETHKGAHSFSLQQALLSAKDYKIIFAIAVVIIIWRMVLEIPGVLHWQLTGWQYVVHAVLFKTTVAITVCVIIFIPVMLRLRTKVTGELRKNIQKLEEAISVGEHISSLSHGLCKD
;
A
#
# COMPACT_ATOMS: atom_id res chain seq x y z
N MET A 1 36.90 20.65 -11.31
CA MET A 1 35.64 20.39 -12.06
C MET A 1 35.01 19.11 -11.51
N LYS A 2 34.37 19.17 -10.32
CA LYS A 2 33.89 17.99 -9.59
C LYS A 2 32.64 18.29 -8.73
N GLU A 3 31.76 19.17 -9.21
CA GLU A 3 30.57 19.61 -8.46
C GLU A 3 29.24 19.18 -9.10
N GLN A 4 29.25 18.53 -10.27
CA GLN A 4 28.01 18.16 -10.98
C GLN A 4 27.50 16.73 -10.72
N ASN A 5 28.21 15.91 -9.93
CA ASN A 5 27.81 14.52 -9.68
C ASN A 5 26.86 14.34 -8.47
N TRP A 6 26.90 15.27 -7.51
CA TRP A 6 26.15 15.13 -6.25
C TRP A 6 24.66 15.43 -6.38
N THR A 7 24.24 16.24 -7.35
CA THR A 7 22.84 16.61 -7.54
C THR A 7 22.02 15.51 -8.21
N SER A 8 22.62 14.72 -9.10
CA SER A 8 21.95 13.60 -9.80
C SER A 8 21.68 12.38 -8.90
N GLU A 9 22.56 12.10 -7.94
CA GLU A 9 22.36 11.02 -6.96
C GLU A 9 21.26 11.37 -5.93
N GLN A 10 21.11 12.66 -5.60
CA GLN A 10 20.11 13.08 -4.62
C GLN A 10 18.67 13.09 -5.18
N GLU A 11 18.50 13.39 -6.48
CA GLU A 11 17.18 13.33 -7.14
C GLU A 11 16.73 11.88 -7.40
N THR A 12 17.67 10.97 -7.70
CA THR A 12 17.37 9.54 -7.84
C THR A 12 17.06 8.87 -6.50
N HIS A 13 17.69 9.29 -5.40
CA HIS A 13 17.40 8.75 -4.06
C HIS A 13 16.00 9.15 -3.54
N LYS A 14 15.51 10.35 -3.86
CA LYS A 14 14.14 10.78 -3.51
C LYS A 14 13.04 10.06 -4.28
N GLY A 15 13.30 9.67 -5.53
CA GLY A 15 12.37 8.88 -6.37
C GLY A 15 12.36 7.38 -6.06
N ALA A 16 13.50 6.83 -5.62
CA ALA A 16 13.63 5.41 -5.31
C ALA A 16 12.88 4.99 -4.02
N HIS A 17 12.74 5.90 -3.05
CA HIS A 17 12.18 5.54 -1.74
C HIS A 17 10.64 5.39 -1.73
N SER A 18 9.93 6.07 -2.63
CA SER A 18 8.49 5.84 -2.86
C SER A 18 8.23 4.59 -3.69
N PHE A 19 9.11 4.29 -4.65
CA PHE A 19 9.03 3.10 -5.50
C PHE A 19 9.38 1.83 -4.71
N SER A 20 10.39 1.89 -3.83
CA SER A 20 10.78 0.81 -2.92
C SER A 20 9.67 0.43 -1.94
N LEU A 21 8.82 1.37 -1.49
CA LEU A 21 7.73 1.07 -0.57
C LEU A 21 6.55 0.35 -1.27
N GLN A 22 6.26 0.68 -2.53
CA GLN A 22 5.33 -0.11 -3.36
C GLN A 22 5.89 -1.51 -3.63
N GLN A 23 7.19 -1.61 -3.91
CA GLN A 23 7.87 -2.86 -4.25
C GLN A 23 8.14 -3.75 -3.04
N ALA A 24 8.31 -3.19 -1.84
CA ALA A 24 8.44 -3.90 -0.57
C ALA A 24 7.09 -4.39 -0.02
N LEU A 25 5.98 -3.71 -0.34
CA LEU A 25 4.64 -4.13 0.04
C LEU A 25 3.98 -5.11 -0.94
N LEU A 26 4.49 -5.21 -2.17
CA LEU A 26 4.06 -6.15 -3.19
C LEU A 26 5.29 -6.82 -3.79
N SER A 27 5.83 -7.81 -3.08
CA SER A 27 6.79 -8.72 -3.69
C SER A 27 6.13 -9.41 -4.88
N ALA A 28 6.88 -9.75 -5.93
CA ALA A 28 6.35 -10.49 -7.09
C ALA A 28 5.62 -11.79 -6.69
N LYS A 29 5.97 -12.36 -5.52
CA LYS A 29 5.32 -13.52 -4.92
C LYS A 29 3.91 -13.20 -4.40
N ASP A 30 3.72 -12.02 -3.80
CA ASP A 30 2.43 -11.57 -3.26
C ASP A 30 1.45 -11.21 -4.39
N TYR A 31 1.96 -10.69 -5.51
CA TYR A 31 1.15 -10.42 -6.70
C TYR A 31 0.50 -11.70 -7.26
N LYS A 32 1.25 -12.81 -7.32
CA LYS A 32 0.70 -14.09 -7.80
C LYS A 32 -0.42 -14.62 -6.90
N ILE A 33 -0.30 -14.44 -5.59
CA ILE A 33 -1.32 -14.81 -4.61
C ILE A 33 -2.57 -13.94 -4.78
N ILE A 34 -2.39 -12.62 -4.87
CA ILE A 34 -3.48 -11.67 -5.11
C ILE A 34 -4.20 -11.98 -6.42
N PHE A 35 -3.46 -12.30 -7.48
CA PHE A 35 -4.03 -12.69 -8.77
C PHE A 35 -4.85 -13.98 -8.66
N ALA A 36 -4.33 -15.02 -8.00
CA ALA A 36 -5.07 -16.26 -7.80
C ALA A 36 -6.36 -16.03 -6.99
N ILE A 37 -6.29 -15.23 -5.92
CA ILE A 37 -7.47 -14.85 -5.12
C ILE A 37 -8.48 -14.09 -5.98
N ALA A 38 -8.03 -13.14 -6.81
CA ALA A 38 -8.91 -12.38 -7.70
C ALA A 38 -9.63 -13.29 -8.71
N VAL A 39 -8.92 -14.25 -9.33
CA VAL A 39 -9.51 -15.23 -10.24
C VAL A 39 -10.58 -16.07 -9.53
N VAL A 40 -10.29 -16.57 -8.31
CA VAL A 40 -11.25 -17.34 -7.51
C VAL A 40 -12.50 -16.51 -7.21
N ILE A 41 -12.35 -15.23 -6.84
CA ILE A 41 -13.48 -14.33 -6.57
C ILE A 41 -14.33 -14.10 -7.82
N ILE A 42 -13.70 -13.94 -8.99
CA ILE A 42 -14.41 -13.75 -10.27
C ILE A 42 -15.22 -15.01 -10.61
N ILE A 43 -14.60 -16.19 -10.53
CA ILE A 43 -15.28 -17.47 -10.79
C ILE A 43 -16.45 -17.63 -9.80
N TRP A 44 -16.21 -17.37 -8.52
CA TRP A 44 -17.24 -17.44 -7.48
C TRP A 44 -18.43 -16.52 -7.77
N ARG A 45 -18.17 -15.28 -8.21
CA ARG A 45 -19.22 -14.34 -8.63
C ARG A 45 -20.02 -14.85 -9.82
N MET A 46 -19.35 -15.38 -10.85
CA MET A 46 -20.06 -15.96 -12.00
C MET A 46 -21.00 -17.09 -11.54
N VAL A 47 -20.53 -17.98 -10.66
CA VAL A 47 -21.35 -19.09 -10.13
C VAL A 47 -22.58 -18.59 -9.39
N LEU A 48 -22.46 -17.50 -8.61
CA LEU A 48 -23.60 -16.88 -7.91
C LEU A 48 -24.57 -16.12 -8.84
N GLU A 49 -24.15 -15.72 -10.04
CA GLU A 49 -25.03 -15.03 -10.99
C GLU A 49 -25.78 -16.02 -11.91
N ILE A 50 -25.21 -17.20 -12.18
CA ILE A 50 -25.79 -18.26 -13.04
C ILE A 50 -27.27 -18.55 -12.71
N PRO A 51 -27.68 -18.77 -11.44
CA PRO A 51 -29.06 -19.10 -11.13
C PRO A 51 -30.06 -18.00 -11.50
N GLY A 52 -29.66 -16.73 -11.37
CA GLY A 52 -30.49 -15.59 -11.74
C GLY A 52 -30.58 -15.41 -13.26
N VAL A 53 -29.47 -15.60 -13.97
CA VAL A 53 -29.39 -15.44 -15.44
C VAL A 53 -30.16 -16.55 -16.16
N LEU A 54 -30.04 -17.80 -15.71
CA LEU A 54 -30.70 -18.95 -16.33
C LEU A 54 -32.14 -19.18 -15.83
N HIS A 55 -32.68 -18.30 -14.98
CA HIS A 55 -33.99 -18.50 -14.32
C HIS A 55 -34.10 -19.90 -13.68
N TRP A 56 -33.00 -20.36 -13.08
CA TRP A 56 -32.95 -21.71 -12.53
C TRP A 56 -33.94 -21.83 -11.39
N GLN A 57 -34.78 -22.86 -11.43
CA GLN A 57 -35.82 -23.06 -10.43
C GLN A 57 -35.19 -23.66 -9.16
N LEU A 58 -34.67 -22.80 -8.29
CA LEU A 58 -34.14 -23.20 -6.98
C LEU A 58 -35.30 -23.62 -6.08
N THR A 59 -35.15 -24.75 -5.38
CA THR A 59 -36.13 -25.16 -4.34
C THR A 59 -36.09 -24.16 -3.17
N GLY A 60 -37.20 -24.03 -2.43
CA GLY A 60 -37.39 -22.93 -1.47
C GLY A 60 -36.21 -22.62 -0.54
N TRP A 61 -35.54 -23.65 0.02
CA TRP A 61 -34.38 -23.44 0.89
C TRP A 61 -33.10 -23.09 0.12
N GLN A 62 -32.90 -23.66 -1.07
CA GLN A 62 -31.78 -23.31 -1.94
C GLN A 62 -31.84 -21.83 -2.33
N TYR A 63 -33.05 -21.33 -2.62
CA TYR A 63 -33.27 -19.92 -2.94
C TYR A 63 -32.85 -19.00 -1.78
N VAL A 64 -33.27 -19.32 -0.55
CA VAL A 64 -32.92 -18.54 0.64
C VAL A 64 -31.40 -18.52 0.85
N VAL A 65 -30.75 -19.69 0.79
CA VAL A 65 -29.29 -19.79 0.95
C VAL A 65 -28.57 -18.98 -0.14
N HIS A 66 -29.00 -19.10 -1.39
CA HIS A 66 -28.43 -18.38 -2.51
C HIS A 66 -28.60 -16.86 -2.34
N ALA A 67 -29.79 -16.40 -1.95
CA ALA A 67 -30.06 -14.99 -1.71
C ALA A 67 -29.17 -14.41 -0.59
N VAL A 68 -28.99 -15.15 0.51
CA VAL A 68 -28.10 -14.73 1.61
C VAL A 68 -26.65 -14.66 1.15
N LEU A 69 -26.15 -15.67 0.43
CA LEU A 69 -24.78 -15.69 -0.11
C LEU A 69 -24.55 -14.54 -1.08
N PHE A 70 -25.48 -14.30 -1.99
CA PHE A 70 -25.42 -13.20 -2.95
C PHE A 70 -25.40 -11.85 -2.24
N LYS A 71 -26.33 -11.60 -1.32
CA LYS A 71 -26.40 -10.35 -0.54
C LYS A 71 -25.14 -10.10 0.28
N THR A 72 -24.60 -11.14 0.92
CA THR A 72 -23.37 -11.07 1.69
C THR A 72 -22.18 -10.71 0.79
N THR A 73 -22.06 -11.36 -0.37
CA THR A 73 -21.00 -11.09 -1.35
C THR A 73 -21.06 -9.65 -1.86
N VAL A 74 -22.27 -9.15 -2.16
CA VAL A 74 -22.47 -7.75 -2.57
C VAL A 74 -22.06 -6.80 -1.45
N ALA A 75 -22.48 -7.05 -0.21
CA ALA A 75 -22.12 -6.23 0.94
C ALA A 75 -20.60 -6.15 1.14
N ILE A 76 -19.91 -7.30 1.11
CA ILE A 76 -18.44 -7.36 1.20
C ILE A 76 -17.79 -6.53 0.09
N THR A 77 -18.30 -6.64 -1.14
CA THR A 77 -17.75 -5.88 -2.28
C THR A 77 -17.87 -4.38 -2.05
N VAL A 78 -19.05 -3.91 -1.65
CA VAL A 78 -19.29 -2.49 -1.35
C VAL A 78 -18.34 -2.01 -0.25
N CYS A 79 -18.19 -2.80 0.82
CA CYS A 79 -17.22 -2.51 1.88
C CYS A 79 -15.80 -2.37 1.32
N VAL A 80 -15.31 -3.34 0.55
CA VAL A 80 -13.96 -3.29 -0.04
C VAL A 80 -13.77 -2.04 -0.91
N ILE A 81 -14.74 -1.70 -1.75
CA ILE A 81 -14.69 -0.51 -2.61
C ILE A 81 -14.57 0.77 -1.77
N ILE A 82 -15.26 0.85 -0.63
CA ILE A 82 -15.17 1.99 0.30
C ILE A 82 -13.83 1.98 1.07
N PHE A 83 -13.32 0.80 1.44
CA PHE A 83 -12.07 0.67 2.17
C PHE A 83 -10.83 1.02 1.34
N ILE A 84 -10.83 0.76 0.02
CA ILE A 84 -9.71 1.11 -0.86
C ILE A 84 -9.31 2.60 -0.75
N PRO A 85 -10.20 3.58 -0.99
CA PRO A 85 -9.84 4.99 -0.90
C PRO A 85 -9.49 5.41 0.54
N VAL A 86 -10.11 4.81 1.55
CA VAL A 86 -9.78 5.06 2.97
C VAL A 86 -8.34 4.60 3.27
N MET A 87 -7.97 3.41 2.84
CA MET A 87 -6.62 2.85 2.99
C MET A 87 -5.59 3.67 2.22
N LEU A 88 -5.91 4.12 1.01
CA LEU A 88 -5.04 5.02 0.24
C LEU A 88 -4.81 6.34 0.99
N ARG A 89 -5.88 6.97 1.51
CA ARG A 89 -5.77 8.20 2.30
C ARG A 89 -4.92 7.98 3.56
N LEU A 90 -5.17 6.89 4.30
CA LEU A 90 -4.37 6.53 5.47
C LEU A 90 -2.90 6.35 5.11
N ARG A 91 -2.59 5.61 4.04
CA ARG A 91 -1.20 5.43 3.56
C ARG A 91 -0.54 6.77 3.26
N THR A 92 -1.18 7.64 2.47
CA THR A 92 -0.61 8.95 2.14
C THR A 92 -0.35 9.80 3.38
N LYS A 93 -1.26 9.77 4.37
CA LYS A 93 -1.09 10.50 5.63
C LYS A 93 0.06 9.96 6.46
N VAL A 94 0.12 8.63 6.65
CA VAL A 94 1.19 7.97 7.41
C VAL A 94 2.54 8.19 6.74
N THR A 95 2.64 8.01 5.41
CA THR A 95 3.88 8.27 4.68
C THR A 95 4.30 9.74 4.76
N GLY A 96 3.34 10.68 4.72
CA GLY A 96 3.61 12.10 4.87
C GLY A 96 4.15 12.48 6.26
N GLU A 97 3.54 11.96 7.32
CA GLU A 97 4.02 12.16 8.69
C GLU A 97 5.36 11.46 8.94
N LEU A 98 5.53 10.24 8.43
CA LEU A 98 6.78 9.51 8.55
C LEU A 98 7.94 10.26 7.88
N ARG A 99 7.71 10.82 6.69
CA ARG A 99 8.70 11.64 5.98
C ARG A 99 9.12 12.87 6.79
N LYS A 100 8.16 13.54 7.43
CA LYS A 100 8.45 14.70 8.30
C LYS A 100 9.28 14.30 9.52
N ASN A 101 8.99 13.15 10.12
CA ASN A 101 9.74 12.64 11.26
C ASN A 101 11.17 12.23 10.87
N ILE A 102 11.36 11.60 9.71
CA ILE A 102 12.71 11.29 9.18
C ILE A 102 13.50 12.58 8.96
N GLN A 103 12.89 13.61 8.35
CA GLN A 103 13.57 14.90 8.16
C GLN A 103 14.00 15.54 9.49
N LYS A 104 13.14 15.54 10.50
CA LYS A 104 13.49 16.05 11.84
C LYS A 104 14.63 15.27 12.48
N LEU A 105 14.65 13.95 12.30
CA LEU A 105 15.70 13.11 12.84
C LEU A 105 17.05 13.39 12.15
N GLU A 106 17.04 13.58 10.84
CA GLU A 106 18.23 13.91 10.06
C GLU A 106 18.78 15.30 10.39
N GLU A 107 17.89 16.28 10.59
CA GLU A 107 18.27 17.62 11.06
C GLU A 107 18.90 17.58 12.46
N ALA A 108 18.34 16.80 13.38
CA ALA A 108 18.90 16.63 14.72
C ALA A 108 20.27 15.94 14.72
N ILE A 109 20.46 14.94 13.86
CA ILE A 109 21.75 14.25 13.70
C ILE A 109 22.80 15.19 13.11
N SER A 110 22.44 15.97 12.08
CA SER A 110 23.34 16.95 11.45
C SER A 110 23.80 18.02 12.43
N VAL A 111 22.91 18.54 13.28
CA VAL A 111 23.26 19.49 14.35
C VAL A 111 24.21 18.83 15.35
N GLY A 112 23.97 17.57 15.73
CA GLY A 112 24.85 16.82 16.62
C GLY A 112 26.26 16.64 16.06
N GLU A 113 26.39 16.24 14.80
CA GLU A 113 27.69 16.13 14.12
C GLU A 113 28.42 17.48 14.02
N HIS A 114 27.69 18.57 13.74
CA HIS A 114 28.28 19.90 13.66
C HIS A 114 28.86 20.35 15.01
N ILE A 115 28.14 20.07 16.11
CA ILE A 115 28.61 20.37 17.48
C ILE A 115 29.82 19.49 17.84
N SER A 116 29.79 18.19 17.52
CA SER A 116 30.92 17.29 17.74
C SER A 116 32.17 17.70 16.95
N SER A 117 32.00 18.17 15.71
CA SER A 117 33.12 18.65 14.88
C SER A 117 33.75 19.94 15.43
N LEU A 118 32.95 20.87 15.96
CA LEU A 118 33.42 22.10 16.62
C LEU A 118 34.16 21.80 17.93
N SER A 119 33.64 20.88 18.73
CA SER A 119 34.29 20.42 19.97
C SER A 119 35.66 19.79 19.70
N HIS A 120 35.77 18.99 18.63
CA HIS A 120 37.02 18.33 18.26
C HIS A 120 38.07 19.27 17.66
N GLY A 121 37.65 20.43 17.12
CA GLY A 121 38.53 21.51 16.67
C GLY A 121 39.09 22.36 17.82
N LEU A 122 38.29 22.59 18.86
CA LEU A 122 38.69 23.35 20.06
C LEU A 122 39.60 22.58 21.03
N CYS A 123 39.69 21.25 20.91
CA CYS A 123 40.58 20.43 21.76
C CYS A 123 42.01 20.31 21.19
N LYS A 124 42.31 20.98 20.07
CA LYS A 124 43.59 20.84 19.35
C LYS A 124 44.56 22.01 19.52
N ASP A 125 44.20 23.00 20.33
CA ASP A 125 45.06 24.14 20.71
C ASP A 125 45.62 23.98 22.13
#